data_AF-A0A0M0HYV0-F1
#
_entry.id   AF-A0A0M0HYV0-F1
#
_cell.length_a   1.000
_cell.length_b   1.000
_cell.length_c   1.000
_cell.angle_alpha   90.00
_cell.angle_beta   90.00
_cell.angle_gamma   90.00
#
_symmetry.space_group_name_H-M   'P 1'
#
loop_
_entity.id
_entity.type
_entity.pdbx_description
1 polymer ?
#
loop_
_entity_poly.entity_id
_entity_poly.type
_entity_poly.pdbx_seq_one_letter_code
_entity_poly.pdbx_strand_id
1 'polypeptide(L)'
;MSDISLDILDAIGTKLGFSRKELRNSENLSAIIELCLGTFLDGSFEGKASRKEALYLMQIHNIVKFKEQQGFNDKAISNFLEDSGYETPFIAKRVVSTQKHRLRMVEKWSEVLIVRLKKESYIKKQIQLIGECRRPKRVIRKKPHVRRESEVFREEDFSE
;
A
#
# COMPACT_ATOMS: atom_id res chain seq x y z
N MET A 1 -15.41 -14.58 21.35
CA MET A 1 -14.21 -13.75 21.61
C MET A 1 -14.57 -12.80 22.73
N SER A 2 -13.75 -12.64 23.76
CA SER A 2 -14.03 -11.67 24.82
C SER A 2 -13.87 -10.25 24.28
N ASP A 3 -14.65 -9.29 24.79
CA ASP A 3 -14.58 -7.88 24.38
C ASP A 3 -13.15 -7.32 24.50
N ILE A 4 -12.37 -7.81 25.46
CA ILE A 4 -10.96 -7.48 25.69
C ILE A 4 -10.08 -7.81 24.46
N SER A 5 -10.31 -8.94 23.79
CA SER A 5 -9.50 -9.33 22.62
C SER A 5 -9.75 -8.40 21.43
N LEU A 6 -10.98 -7.93 21.26
CA LEU A 6 -11.34 -6.98 20.20
C LEU A 6 -10.76 -5.59 20.50
N ASP A 7 -10.80 -5.15 21.75
CA ASP A 7 -10.21 -3.88 22.17
C ASP A 7 -8.69 -3.83 21.95
N ILE A 8 -7.99 -4.94 22.19
CA ILE A 8 -6.55 -5.05 21.92
C ILE A 8 -6.26 -4.96 20.42
N LEU A 9 -7.02 -5.65 19.57
CA LEU A 9 -6.87 -5.60 18.12
C LEU A 9 -7.15 -4.19 17.59
N ASP A 10 -8.17 -3.52 18.11
CA ASP A 10 -8.50 -2.13 17.77
C ASP A 10 -7.37 -1.17 18.16
N ALA A 11 -6.78 -1.35 19.34
CA ALA A 11 -5.65 -0.54 19.80
C ALA A 11 -4.41 -0.73 18.91
N ILE A 12 -4.11 -1.97 18.50
CA ILE A 12 -3.01 -2.27 17.57
C ILE A 12 -3.29 -1.65 16.19
N GLY A 13 -4.49 -1.84 15.64
CA GLY A 13 -4.91 -1.26 14.38
C GLY A 13 -4.80 0.27 14.37
N THR A 14 -5.21 0.91 15.47
CA THR A 14 -5.08 2.36 15.64
C THR A 14 -3.62 2.81 15.64
N LYS A 15 -2.72 2.08 16.33
CA LYS A 15 -1.28 2.37 16.31
C LYS A 15 -0.67 2.27 14.91
N LEU A 16 -1.13 1.31 14.11
CA LEU A 16 -0.72 1.12 12.71
C LEU A 16 -1.28 2.19 11.76
N GLY A 17 -2.27 2.97 12.19
CA GLY A 17 -2.85 4.08 11.43
C GLY A 17 -4.17 3.76 10.71
N PHE A 18 -4.82 2.65 11.07
CA PHE A 18 -6.19 2.38 10.64
C PHE A 18 -7.21 3.21 11.43
N SER A 19 -8.25 3.65 10.77
CA SER A 19 -9.46 4.18 11.38
C SER A 19 -10.39 3.04 11.83
N ARG A 20 -11.27 3.30 12.80
CA ARG A 20 -12.27 2.31 13.25
C ARG A 20 -13.15 1.78 12.11
N LYS A 21 -13.41 2.58 11.08
CA LYS A 21 -14.17 2.13 9.89
C LYS A 21 -13.37 1.12 9.07
N GLU A 22 -12.08 1.35 8.86
CA GLU A 22 -11.20 0.42 8.12
C GLU A 22 -10.99 -0.90 8.88
N LEU A 23 -11.02 -0.89 10.21
CA LEU A 23 -10.89 -2.09 11.05
C LEU A 23 -12.11 -3.02 11.00
N ARG A 24 -13.27 -2.54 10.56
CA ARG A 24 -14.45 -3.40 10.33
C ARG A 24 -14.33 -4.25 9.07
N ASN A 25 -13.32 -4.03 8.23
CA ASN A 25 -13.03 -4.90 7.11
C ASN A 25 -12.30 -6.16 7.62
N SER A 26 -12.86 -7.33 7.35
CA SER A 26 -12.31 -8.63 7.78
C SER A 26 -10.89 -8.87 7.27
N GLU A 27 -10.54 -8.42 6.08
CA GLU A 27 -9.18 -8.60 5.53
C GLU A 27 -8.14 -7.80 6.31
N ASN A 28 -8.46 -6.57 6.71
CA ASN A 28 -7.58 -5.74 7.54
C ASN A 28 -7.40 -6.34 8.93
N LEU A 29 -8.48 -6.87 9.51
CA LEU A 29 -8.43 -7.53 10.81
C LEU A 29 -7.57 -8.81 10.73
N SER A 30 -7.77 -9.64 9.71
CA SER A 30 -6.96 -10.84 9.46
C SER A 30 -5.48 -10.49 9.31
N ALA A 31 -5.15 -9.41 8.60
CA ALA A 31 -3.78 -8.92 8.48
C ALA A 31 -3.13 -8.57 9.82
N ILE A 32 -3.89 -7.90 10.68
CA ILE A 32 -3.43 -7.51 12.02
C ILE A 32 -3.22 -8.76 12.88
N ILE A 33 -4.11 -9.75 12.78
CA ILE A 33 -3.98 -11.03 13.48
C ILE A 33 -2.73 -11.78 12.99
N GLU A 34 -2.51 -11.89 11.68
CA GLU A 34 -1.30 -12.50 11.09
C GLU A 34 -0.02 -11.81 11.58
N LEU A 35 -0.01 -10.48 11.63
CA LEU A 35 1.10 -9.71 12.19
C LEU A 35 1.35 -10.07 13.66
N CYS A 36 0.29 -10.14 14.47
CA CYS A 36 0.38 -10.48 15.90
C CYS A 36 0.92 -11.89 16.12
N LEU A 37 0.42 -12.87 15.36
CA LEU A 37 0.89 -14.26 15.41
C LEU A 37 2.36 -14.37 15.01
N GLY A 38 2.75 -13.72 13.92
CA GLY A 38 4.14 -13.67 13.52
C GLY A 38 5.01 -13.07 14.62
N THR A 39 4.61 -11.95 15.23
CA THR A 39 5.36 -11.35 16.36
C THR A 39 5.49 -12.28 17.55
N PHE A 40 4.40 -12.96 17.93
CA PHE A 40 4.43 -13.90 19.03
C PHE A 40 5.44 -15.03 18.77
N LEU A 41 5.47 -15.57 17.55
CA LEU A 41 6.39 -16.65 17.18
C LEU A 41 7.85 -16.21 17.10
N ASP A 42 8.12 -15.03 16.54
CA ASP A 42 9.50 -14.54 16.35
C ASP A 42 10.07 -13.82 17.59
N GLY A 43 9.23 -13.52 18.60
CA GLY A 43 9.63 -12.81 19.82
C GLY A 43 10.02 -11.34 19.64
N SER A 44 9.92 -10.78 18.42
CA SER A 44 10.33 -9.41 18.11
C SER A 44 9.44 -8.74 17.05
N PHE A 45 9.30 -7.41 17.17
CA PHE A 45 8.71 -6.53 16.16
C PHE A 45 9.74 -5.95 15.18
N GLU A 46 11.04 -6.25 15.33
CA GLU A 46 12.06 -5.75 14.42
C GLU A 46 11.82 -6.24 12.98
N GLY A 47 11.89 -5.31 12.03
CA GLY A 47 11.61 -5.60 10.61
C GLY A 47 10.13 -5.82 10.27
N LYS A 48 9.21 -5.69 11.23
CA LYS A 48 7.77 -5.90 11.01
C LYS A 48 7.04 -4.62 10.58
N ALA A 49 5.85 -4.79 10.01
CA ALA A 49 5.00 -3.70 9.57
C ALA A 49 4.61 -2.78 10.74
N SER A 50 5.27 -1.63 10.83
CA SER A 50 4.96 -0.59 11.82
C SER A 50 3.86 0.38 11.37
N ARG A 51 3.34 0.20 10.15
CA ARG A 51 2.35 1.06 9.49
C ARG A 51 1.40 0.26 8.62
N LYS A 52 0.18 0.77 8.42
CA LYS A 52 -0.81 0.13 7.54
C LYS A 52 -0.31 -0.06 6.11
N GLU A 53 0.48 0.86 5.56
CA GLU A 53 1.04 0.71 4.21
C GLU A 53 2.06 -0.45 4.12
N ALA A 54 2.86 -0.63 5.17
CA ALA A 54 3.79 -1.76 5.26
C ALA A 54 3.04 -3.08 5.46
N LEU A 55 1.97 -3.06 6.26
CA LEU A 55 1.13 -4.24 6.47
C LEU A 55 0.43 -4.65 5.18
N TYR A 56 -0.13 -3.68 4.45
CA TYR A 56 -0.74 -3.93 3.15
C TYR A 56 0.26 -4.49 2.14
N LEU A 57 1.49 -3.95 2.10
CA LEU A 57 2.55 -4.51 1.27
C LEU A 57 2.86 -5.98 1.61
N MET A 58 2.87 -6.34 2.90
CA MET A 58 3.03 -7.73 3.33
C MET A 58 1.86 -8.61 2.90
N GLN A 59 0.62 -8.13 3.02
CA GLN A 59 -0.56 -8.88 2.56
C GLN A 59 -0.49 -9.16 1.05
N ILE A 60 -0.19 -8.13 0.25
CA ILE A 60 -0.03 -8.27 -1.19
C ILE A 60 1.10 -9.26 -1.52
N HIS A 61 2.23 -9.19 -0.81
CA HIS A 61 3.30 -10.18 -0.96
C HIS A 61 2.80 -11.62 -0.72
N ASN A 62 2.08 -11.86 0.38
CA ASN A 62 1.55 -13.17 0.72
C ASN A 62 0.56 -13.68 -0.35
N ILE A 63 -0.34 -12.82 -0.84
CA ILE A 63 -1.26 -13.14 -1.93
C ILE A 63 -0.49 -13.52 -3.20
N VAL A 64 0.51 -12.73 -3.59
CA VAL A 64 1.35 -13.00 -4.77
C VAL A 64 2.08 -14.33 -4.63
N LYS A 65 2.66 -14.63 -3.47
CA LYS A 65 3.33 -15.92 -3.19
C LYS A 65 2.36 -17.09 -3.27
N PHE A 66 1.17 -16.93 -2.69
CA PHE A 66 0.13 -17.96 -2.74
C PHE A 66 -0.34 -18.23 -4.17
N LYS A 67 -0.57 -17.19 -4.99
CA LYS A 67 -0.97 -17.36 -6.39
C LYS A 67 0.13 -17.98 -7.25
N GLU A 68 1.39 -17.62 -6.99
CA GLU A 68 2.54 -18.29 -7.62
C GLU A 68 2.56 -19.79 -7.29
N GLN A 69 2.30 -20.18 -6.04
CA GLN A 69 2.20 -21.59 -5.64
C GLN A 69 1.02 -22.32 -6.30
N GLN A 70 -0.06 -21.60 -6.64
CA GLN A 70 -1.18 -22.12 -7.45
C GLN A 70 -0.85 -22.25 -8.95
N GLY A 71 0.37 -21.91 -9.38
CA GLY A 71 0.83 -22.02 -10.76
C GLY A 71 0.52 -20.82 -11.63
N PHE A 72 0.09 -19.69 -11.05
CA PHE A 72 -0.17 -18.48 -11.82
C PHE A 72 1.15 -17.82 -12.25
N ASN A 73 1.24 -17.41 -13.53
CA ASN A 73 2.35 -16.60 -14.03
C ASN A 73 2.18 -15.12 -13.64
N ASP A 74 3.21 -14.30 -13.84
CA ASP A 74 3.23 -12.90 -13.39
C ASP A 74 2.09 -12.05 -13.96
N LYS A 75 1.73 -12.29 -15.23
CA LYS A 75 0.61 -11.61 -15.89
C LYS A 75 -0.73 -12.01 -15.28
N ALA A 76 -0.95 -13.30 -15.06
CA ALA A 76 -2.16 -13.83 -14.45
C ALA A 76 -2.33 -13.33 -13.00
N ILE A 77 -1.24 -13.21 -12.24
CA ILE A 77 -1.27 -12.63 -10.89
C ILE A 77 -1.62 -11.13 -10.97
N SER A 78 -1.01 -10.38 -11.89
CA SER A 78 -1.31 -8.96 -12.09
C SER A 78 -2.79 -8.74 -12.40
N ASN A 79 -3.34 -9.51 -13.34
CA ASN A 79 -4.76 -9.43 -13.71
C ASN A 79 -5.66 -9.82 -12.54
N PHE A 80 -5.33 -10.90 -11.81
CA PHE A 80 -6.10 -11.31 -10.64
C PHE A 80 -6.22 -10.19 -9.59
N LEU A 81 -5.12 -9.48 -9.31
CA LEU A 81 -5.12 -8.39 -8.34
C LEU A 81 -5.97 -7.21 -8.80
N GLU A 82 -5.91 -6.88 -10.09
CA GLU A 82 -6.73 -5.83 -10.70
C GLU A 82 -8.22 -6.20 -10.71
N ASP A 83 -8.56 -7.40 -11.19
CA ASP A 83 -9.94 -7.90 -11.29
C ASP A 83 -10.60 -8.09 -9.91
N SER A 84 -9.80 -8.41 -8.88
CA SER A 84 -10.27 -8.53 -7.49
C SER A 84 -10.38 -7.17 -6.78
N GLY A 85 -10.04 -6.07 -7.44
CA GLY A 85 -10.15 -4.71 -6.90
C GLY A 85 -9.07 -4.33 -5.88
N TYR A 86 -7.94 -5.03 -5.84
CA TYR A 86 -6.82 -4.62 -4.98
C TYR A 86 -6.15 -3.38 -5.54
N GLU A 87 -5.89 -2.40 -4.66
CA GLU A 87 -5.09 -1.24 -5.00
C GLU A 87 -3.60 -1.58 -5.04
N THR A 88 -2.83 -0.92 -5.90
CA THR A 88 -1.38 -1.13 -5.87
C THR A 88 -0.77 -0.62 -4.57
N PRO A 89 0.26 -1.29 -4.03
CA PRO A 89 0.84 -0.91 -2.75
C PRO A 89 1.62 0.40 -2.83
N PHE A 90 1.77 1.06 -1.68
CA PHE A 90 2.75 2.13 -1.52
C PHE A 90 4.16 1.56 -1.43
N ILE A 91 5.10 2.20 -2.14
CA ILE A 91 6.54 1.91 -2.06
C ILE A 91 7.31 3.15 -1.62
N ALA A 92 8.39 2.93 -0.88
CA ALA A 92 9.34 3.96 -0.51
C ALA A 92 10.30 4.21 -1.69
N LYS A 93 10.26 5.42 -2.25
CA LYS A 93 11.13 5.86 -3.34
C LYS A 93 12.07 6.97 -2.87
N ARG A 94 13.35 6.85 -3.21
CA ARG A 94 14.36 7.88 -2.92
C ARG A 94 14.07 9.13 -3.76
N VAL A 95 14.03 10.28 -3.14
CA VAL A 95 13.89 11.58 -3.81
C VAL A 95 15.28 12.10 -4.13
N VAL A 96 15.57 12.28 -5.43
CA VAL A 96 16.90 12.69 -5.93
C VAL A 96 17.40 13.96 -5.23
N SER A 97 16.54 14.98 -5.13
CA SER A 97 16.92 16.30 -4.61
C SER A 97 17.22 16.36 -3.10
N THR A 98 16.71 15.41 -2.31
CA THR A 98 16.87 15.44 -0.84
C THR A 98 17.55 14.20 -0.28
N GLN A 99 17.82 13.22 -1.14
CA GLN A 99 18.24 11.85 -0.81
C GLN A 99 17.34 11.09 0.19
N LYS A 100 16.23 11.69 0.65
CA LYS A 100 15.26 11.09 1.58
C LYS A 100 14.28 10.19 0.83
N HIS A 101 13.76 9.19 1.52
CA HIS A 101 12.67 8.35 1.01
C HIS A 101 11.31 9.02 1.23
N ARG A 102 10.41 8.86 0.26
CA ARG A 102 9.00 9.22 0.37
C ARG A 102 8.12 8.07 -0.10
N LEU A 103 6.98 7.92 0.55
CA LEU A 103 5.94 6.99 0.11
C LEU A 103 5.31 7.49 -1.18
N ARG A 104 5.22 6.59 -2.15
CA ARG A 104 4.54 6.80 -3.43
C ARG A 104 3.70 5.56 -3.71
N MET A 105 2.44 5.76 -4.07
CA MET A 105 1.63 4.69 -4.63
C MET A 105 2.20 4.33 -6.01
N VAL A 106 2.23 3.05 -6.34
CA VAL A 106 2.51 2.63 -7.72
C VAL A 106 1.30 3.02 -8.60
N GLU A 107 1.51 3.28 -9.88
CA GLU A 107 0.43 3.79 -10.74
C GLU A 107 -0.53 2.69 -11.20
N LYS A 108 0.00 1.47 -11.44
CA LYS A 108 -0.77 0.33 -11.95
C LYS A 108 -0.12 -1.00 -11.62
N TRP A 109 -0.92 -2.06 -11.63
CA TRP A 109 -0.42 -3.43 -11.62
C TRP A 109 0.39 -3.69 -12.90
N SER A 110 1.47 -4.44 -12.76
CA SER A 110 2.33 -4.82 -13.88
C SER A 110 3.15 -6.04 -13.53
N GLU A 111 3.53 -6.83 -14.53
CA GLU A 111 4.39 -8.01 -14.35
C GLU A 111 5.70 -7.64 -13.63
N VAL A 112 6.30 -6.49 -13.97
CA VAL A 112 7.51 -5.98 -13.31
C VAL A 112 7.30 -5.73 -11.82
N LEU A 113 6.12 -5.21 -11.44
CA LEU A 113 5.77 -5.04 -10.03
C LEU A 113 5.60 -6.41 -9.35
N ILE A 114 4.92 -7.36 -9.99
CA ILE A 114 4.74 -8.73 -9.45
C ILE A 114 6.09 -9.41 -9.20
N VAL A 115 7.02 -9.35 -10.16
CA VAL A 115 8.38 -9.90 -10.01
C VAL A 115 9.11 -9.33 -8.79
N ARG A 116 8.91 -8.03 -8.48
CA ARG A 116 9.49 -7.41 -7.28
C ARG A 116 8.78 -7.88 -6.02
N LEU A 117 7.46 -7.94 -6.04
CA LEU A 117 6.63 -8.34 -4.91
C LEU A 117 6.86 -9.80 -4.51
N LYS A 118 7.32 -10.67 -5.41
CA LYS A 118 7.73 -12.04 -5.08
C LYS A 118 9.01 -12.12 -4.22
N LYS A 119 9.87 -11.09 -4.26
CA LYS A 119 11.19 -11.12 -3.61
C LYS A 119 11.10 -10.68 -2.16
N GLU A 120 11.32 -11.62 -1.24
CA GLU A 120 11.26 -11.34 0.20
C GLU A 120 12.26 -10.26 0.65
N SER A 121 13.47 -10.25 0.08
CA SER A 121 14.47 -9.21 0.35
C SER A 121 14.03 -7.81 -0.06
N TYR A 122 13.28 -7.70 -1.16
CA TYR A 122 12.68 -6.44 -1.60
C TYR A 122 11.61 -5.98 -0.60
N ILE A 123 10.74 -6.89 -0.18
CA ILE A 123 9.65 -6.61 0.76
C ILE A 123 10.21 -6.17 2.12
N LYS A 124 11.16 -6.91 2.71
CA LYS A 124 11.82 -6.54 3.98
C LYS A 124 12.43 -5.14 3.92
N LYS A 125 13.16 -4.84 2.85
CA LYS A 125 13.74 -3.51 2.64
C LYS A 125 12.67 -2.42 2.53
N GLN A 126 11.59 -2.66 1.80
CA GLN A 126 10.50 -1.69 1.66
C GLN A 126 9.77 -1.45 2.99
N ILE A 127 9.49 -2.50 3.77
CA ILE A 127 8.86 -2.37 5.10
C ILE A 127 9.68 -1.45 6.00
N GLN A 128 11.00 -1.67 6.07
CA GLN A 128 11.91 -0.83 6.86
C GLN A 128 11.83 0.64 6.39
N LEU A 129 11.98 0.88 5.07
CA LEU A 129 11.94 2.23 4.51
C LEU A 129 10.58 2.93 4.70
N ILE A 130 9.47 2.18 4.63
CA ILE A 130 8.12 2.71 4.88
C ILE A 130 8.00 3.17 6.34
N GLY A 131 8.55 2.41 7.28
CA GLY A 131 8.61 2.77 8.70
C GLY A 131 9.35 4.10 8.95
N GLU A 132 10.41 4.35 8.20
CA GLU A 132 11.26 5.55 8.30
C GLU A 132 10.71 6.78 7.56
N CYS A 133 9.87 6.58 6.53
CA CYS A 133 9.28 7.70 5.78
C CYS A 133 8.47 8.60 6.71
N ARG A 134 8.51 9.93 6.61
CA ARG A 134 7.58 10.76 7.41
C ARG A 134 6.13 10.42 7.03
N ARG A 135 5.23 10.27 8.03
CA ARG A 135 3.78 10.15 7.77
C ARG A 135 3.40 11.26 6.78
N PRO A 136 2.68 10.97 5.69
CA PRO A 136 2.17 12.03 4.84
C PRO A 136 1.31 12.94 5.72
N LYS A 137 1.86 14.10 6.08
CA LYS A 137 1.06 15.19 6.67
C LYS A 137 0.01 15.46 5.62
N ARG A 138 -1.25 15.10 5.86
CA ARG A 138 -2.36 15.54 5.00
C ARG A 138 -2.13 17.02 4.70
N VAL A 139 -1.88 17.33 3.44
CA VAL A 139 -2.22 18.63 2.89
C VAL A 139 -3.08 18.32 1.69
N ILE A 140 -4.36 18.07 1.94
CA ILE A 140 -5.37 18.38 0.93
C ILE A 140 -5.25 19.89 0.75
N ARG A 141 -4.40 20.34 -0.17
CA ARG A 141 -4.58 21.67 -0.74
C ARG A 141 -5.77 21.50 -1.68
N LYS A 142 -6.90 22.15 -1.36
CA LYS A 142 -7.85 22.54 -2.42
C LYS A 142 -6.98 23.15 -3.51
N LYS A 143 -7.05 22.62 -4.73
CA LYS A 143 -6.57 23.39 -5.88
C LYS A 143 -7.27 24.74 -5.78
N PRO A 144 -6.57 25.88 -5.88
CA PRO A 144 -7.27 27.15 -6.06
C PRO A 144 -8.19 26.96 -7.26
N HIS A 145 -9.41 27.48 -7.13
CA HIS A 145 -10.37 27.54 -8.20
C HIS A 145 -9.74 28.44 -9.26
N VAL A 146 -9.03 27.85 -10.24
CA VAL A 146 -8.63 28.60 -11.42
C VAL A 146 -9.95 28.88 -12.12
N ARG A 147 -10.39 30.14 -12.04
CA ARG A 147 -11.45 30.67 -12.87
C ARG A 147 -11.11 30.25 -14.30
N ARG A 148 -12.07 29.62 -14.98
CA ARG A 148 -12.00 29.44 -16.43
C ARG A 148 -11.93 30.84 -17.03
N GLU A 149 -10.73 31.31 -17.35
CA GLU A 149 -10.58 32.27 -18.42
C GLU A 149 -10.68 31.46 -19.70
N SER A 150 -11.77 31.70 -20.40
CA SER A 150 -12.07 31.26 -21.74
C SER A 150 -10.97 31.74 -22.69
N GLU A 151 -10.05 30.86 -23.05
CA GLU A 151 -9.32 31.02 -24.31
C GLU A 151 -10.20 30.46 -25.43
N VAL A 152 -10.80 31.40 -26.15
CA VAL A 152 -11.48 31.19 -27.42
C VAL A 152 -10.44 30.74 -28.43
N PHE A 153 -10.53 29.50 -28.91
CA PHE A 153 -9.88 29.10 -30.15
C PHE A 153 -10.91 29.19 -31.26
N ARG A 154 -10.63 30.03 -32.27
CA ARG A 154 -11.40 30.11 -33.52
C ARG A 154 -11.12 28.85 -34.34
N GLU A 155 -12.18 28.16 -34.76
CA GLU A 155 -12.13 27.11 -35.78
C GLU A 155 -12.01 27.73 -37.17
N GLU A 156 -10.86 28.28 -37.55
CA GLU A 156 -10.59 28.66 -38.96
C GLU A 156 -9.19 28.30 -39.48
N ASP A 157 -8.30 27.65 -38.72
CA ASP A 157 -6.94 27.31 -39.21
C ASP A 157 -6.77 25.88 -39.74
N PHE A 158 -7.85 25.20 -40.10
CA PHE A 158 -7.79 23.93 -40.85
C PHE A 158 -8.83 23.89 -41.98
N SER A 159 -8.66 24.78 -42.97
CA SER A 159 -9.25 24.66 -44.32
C SER A 159 -8.46 25.51 -45.31
N GLU A 160 -7.42 24.91 -45.91
CA GLU A 160 -7.16 24.79 -47.36
C GLU A 160 -5.86 24.02 -47.61
#